data_AF-A0A6G1CC91-F1
#
_entry.id   AF-A0A6G1CC91-F1
#
_cell.length_a   1.000
_cell.length_b   1.000
_cell.length_c   1.000
_cell.angle_alpha   90.00
_cell.angle_beta   90.00
_cell.angle_gamma   90.00
#
_symmetry.space_group_name_H-M   'P 1'
#
loop_
_entity.id
_entity.type
_entity.pdbx_description
1 polymer ?
#
loop_
_entity_poly.entity_id
_entity_poly.type
_entity_poly.pdbx_seq_one_letter_code
_entity_poly.pdbx_strand_id
1 'polypeptide(L)'
;MDYSSPELEWRRVDSIGDDRVFFLGGSNFAASCSATGIGLERGCIYFCNTFDDDLHVFNVETARGEIHKILEGLPELWTYPAWVLPVDHI
;
A
#
# COMPACT_ATOMS: atom_id res chain seq x y z
N MET A 1 17.57 11.65 -11.39
CA MET A 1 18.02 11.84 -9.99
C MET A 1 19.40 11.22 -9.88
N ASP A 2 20.33 11.90 -9.21
CA ASP A 2 21.67 11.38 -8.95
C ASP A 2 21.63 10.56 -7.65
N TYR A 3 21.75 9.23 -7.76
CA TYR A 3 21.72 8.31 -6.61
C TYR A 3 23.10 8.08 -6.00
N SER A 4 24.13 8.82 -6.43
CA SER A 4 25.50 8.68 -5.92
C SER A 4 25.79 9.51 -4.67
N SER A 5 24.84 10.32 -4.21
CA SER A 5 24.96 11.03 -2.93
C SER A 5 24.88 10.03 -1.77
N PRO A 6 25.83 10.02 -0.83
CA PRO A 6 25.75 9.20 0.39
C PRO A 6 24.57 9.58 1.30
N GLU A 7 23.89 10.69 1.05
CA GLU A 7 22.64 11.05 1.73
C GLU A 7 21.42 10.32 1.16
N LEU A 8 21.54 9.68 -0.01
CA LEU A 8 20.49 8.89 -0.68
C LEU A 8 20.68 7.38 -0.46
N GLU A 9 21.05 7.00 0.76
CA GLU A 9 21.11 5.59 1.14
C GLU A 9 19.70 5.08 1.49
N TRP A 10 19.28 4.03 0.79
CA TRP A 10 18.09 3.26 1.14
C TRP A 10 18.26 2.68 2.54
N ARG A 11 17.41 3.11 3.46
CA ARG A 11 17.39 2.62 4.84
C ARG A 11 16.12 1.84 5.10
N ARG A 12 16.26 0.76 5.87
CA ARG A 12 15.11 0.12 6.49
C ARG A 12 14.46 1.12 7.44
N VAL A 13 13.15 1.22 7.38
CA VAL A 13 12.35 1.99 8.35
C VAL A 13 11.57 1.01 9.22
N ASP A 14 11.44 1.32 10.50
CA ASP A 14 10.70 0.50 11.46
C ASP A 14 9.26 1.01 11.65
N SER A 15 8.91 2.16 11.07
CA SER A 15 7.54 2.70 11.00
C SER A 15 7.41 3.61 9.77
N ILE A 16 6.17 3.82 9.33
CA ILE A 16 5.80 4.70 8.20
C ILE A 16 4.92 5.88 8.65
N GLY A 17 4.86 6.12 9.96
CA GLY A 17 4.11 7.21 10.59
C GLY A 17 2.91 6.72 11.41
N ASP A 18 2.56 7.47 12.45
CA ASP A 18 1.59 7.07 13.49
C ASP A 18 0.16 6.90 12.97
N ASP A 19 -0.19 7.59 11.88
CA ASP A 19 -1.55 7.61 11.34
C ASP A 19 -1.60 7.21 9.86
N ARG A 20 -0.50 6.73 9.27
CA ARG A 20 -0.42 6.56 7.81
C ARG A 20 -0.57 5.12 7.37
N VAL A 21 -1.11 5.00 6.16
CA VAL A 21 -1.02 3.79 5.33
C VAL A 21 -0.44 4.15 3.97
N PHE A 22 0.12 3.15 3.31
CA PHE A 22 0.59 3.25 1.93
C PHE A 22 -0.15 2.25 1.06
N PHE A 23 -0.51 2.68 -0.15
CA PHE A 23 -1.03 1.82 -1.21
C PHE A 23 -0.02 1.77 -2.33
N LEU A 24 0.36 0.56 -2.75
CA LEU A 24 1.20 0.33 -3.91
C LEU A 24 0.36 -0.38 -4.98
N GLY A 25 0.15 0.32 -6.09
CA GLY A 25 -0.51 -0.25 -7.26
C GLY A 25 0.51 -0.79 -8.26
N GLY A 26 0.01 -1.55 -9.24
CA GLY A 26 0.78 -1.88 -10.42
C GLY A 26 1.30 -0.61 -11.13
N SER A 27 2.36 -0.77 -11.93
CA SER A 27 2.91 0.29 -12.80
C SER A 27 3.45 1.53 -12.09
N ASN A 28 4.12 1.36 -10.93
CA ASN A 28 4.79 2.41 -10.17
C ASN A 28 3.86 3.46 -9.55
N PHE A 29 2.59 3.11 -9.30
CA PHE A 29 1.69 3.96 -8.54
C PHE A 29 1.87 3.74 -7.04
N ALA A 30 2.04 4.83 -6.29
CA ALA A 30 2.05 4.81 -4.84
C ALA A 30 1.22 5.98 -4.30
N ALA A 31 0.44 5.73 -3.25
CA ALA A 31 -0.31 6.75 -2.54
C ALA A 31 -0.19 6.54 -1.03
N SER A 32 -0.40 7.60 -0.26
CA SER A 32 -0.50 7.55 1.20
C SER A 32 -1.68 8.39 1.68
N CYS A 33 -2.40 7.88 2.67
CA CYS A 33 -3.48 8.61 3.35
C CYS A 33 -3.45 8.33 4.87
N SER A 34 -4.28 9.05 5.62
CA SER A 34 -4.48 8.76 7.04
C SER A 34 -5.35 7.51 7.19
N ALA A 35 -4.96 6.61 8.08
CA ALA A 35 -5.76 5.45 8.52
C ALA A 35 -6.96 5.87 9.38
N THR A 36 -6.94 7.09 9.90
CA THR A 36 -7.96 7.61 10.81
C THR A 36 -9.32 7.65 10.12
N GLY A 37 -10.33 7.03 10.72
CA GLY A 37 -11.71 7.10 10.24
C GLY A 37 -12.08 6.14 9.10
N ILE A 38 -11.10 5.48 8.46
CA ILE A 38 -11.33 4.63 7.29
C ILE A 38 -11.18 3.12 7.54
N GLY A 39 -11.02 2.72 8.81
CA GLY A 39 -10.99 1.31 9.22
C GLY A 39 -9.75 0.53 8.76
N LEU A 40 -8.72 1.21 8.27
CA LEU A 40 -7.44 0.60 7.89
C LEU A 40 -6.51 0.47 9.09
N GLU A 41 -5.63 -0.52 9.01
CA GLU A 41 -4.58 -0.70 10.00
C GLU A 41 -3.44 0.27 9.73
N ARG A 42 -3.17 1.17 10.68
CA ARG A 42 -2.04 2.11 10.60
C ARG A 42 -0.71 1.37 10.48
N GLY A 43 0.28 1.98 9.83
CA GLY A 43 1.60 1.40 9.68
C GLY A 43 1.67 0.28 8.64
N CYS A 44 0.59 0.07 7.87
CA CYS A 44 0.52 -0.98 6.86
C CYS A 44 0.76 -0.46 5.43
N ILE A 45 1.39 -1.32 4.64
CA ILE A 45 1.52 -1.21 3.19
C ILE A 45 0.53 -2.19 2.57
N TYR A 46 -0.38 -1.67 1.77
CA TYR A 46 -1.40 -2.41 1.02
C TYR A 46 -0.97 -2.48 -0.44
N PHE A 47 -0.88 -3.68 -1.01
CA PHE A 47 -0.47 -3.84 -2.40
C PHE A 47 -1.09 -5.06 -3.07
N CYS A 48 -1.38 -4.94 -4.36
CA CYS A 48 -1.71 -6.09 -5.20
C CYS A 48 -0.50 -6.41 -6.05
N ASN A 49 -0.09 -7.67 -6.06
CA ASN A 49 1.03 -8.10 -6.87
C ASN A 49 0.57 -8.29 -8.32
N THR A 50 1.46 -8.12 -9.30
CA THR A 50 1.11 -8.41 -10.72
C THR A 50 1.04 -9.91 -11.02
N PHE A 51 1.42 -10.75 -10.06
CA PHE A 51 1.51 -12.21 -10.22
C PHE A 51 0.37 -12.98 -9.54
N ASP A 52 -0.46 -12.32 -8.72
CA ASP A 52 -1.59 -12.93 -8.03
C ASP A 52 -2.75 -11.93 -7.89
N ASP A 53 -3.98 -12.43 -7.84
CA ASP A 53 -5.21 -11.61 -7.70
C ASP A 53 -5.51 -11.25 -6.22
N ASP A 54 -4.49 -11.28 -5.35
CA ASP A 54 -4.64 -11.13 -3.90
C ASP A 54 -4.25 -9.72 -3.44
N LEU A 55 -4.85 -9.27 -2.32
CA LEU A 55 -4.37 -8.10 -1.59
C LEU A 55 -3.40 -8.54 -0.51
N HIS A 56 -2.21 -7.98 -0.57
CA HIS A 56 -1.18 -8.15 0.43
C HIS A 56 -1.20 -6.96 1.38
N VAL A 57 -1.14 -7.25 2.67
CA VAL A 57 -1.06 -6.27 3.74
C VAL A 57 0.21 -6.56 4.52
N PHE A 58 1.10 -5.58 4.62
CA PHE A 58 2.34 -5.70 5.38
C PHE A 58 2.43 -4.61 6.44
N ASN A 59 2.38 -5.00 7.71
CA ASN A 59 2.58 -4.10 8.83
C ASN A 59 4.08 -3.91 9.06
N VAL A 60 4.57 -2.68 8.91
CA VAL A 60 6.00 -2.35 8.96
C VAL A 60 6.57 -2.52 10.37
N GLU A 61 5.82 -2.13 11.39
CA GLU A 61 6.25 -2.14 12.80
C GLU A 61 6.37 -3.56 13.34
N THR A 62 5.41 -4.41 13.01
CA THR A 62 5.35 -5.81 13.48
C THR A 62 6.05 -6.79 12.53
N ALA A 63 6.43 -6.32 11.33
CA ALA A 63 6.95 -7.13 10.23
C ALA A 63 6.04 -8.32 9.86
N ARG A 64 4.73 -8.17 10.04
CA ARG A 64 3.73 -9.19 9.75
C ARG A 64 3.09 -8.95 8.38
N GLY A 65 3.07 -10.00 7.56
CA GLY A 65 2.33 -10.04 6.30
C GLY A 65 1.02 -10.80 6.45
N GLU A 66 -0.02 -10.31 5.78
CA GLU A 66 -1.30 -10.99 5.61
C GLU A 66 -1.70 -10.96 4.14
N ILE A 67 -2.38 -12.03 3.71
CA ILE A 67 -2.89 -12.14 2.35
C ILE A 67 -4.41 -12.26 2.44
N HIS A 68 -5.08 -11.28 1.85
CA HIS A 68 -6.53 -11.24 1.73
C HIS A 68 -6.87 -11.65 0.31
N LYS A 69 -7.46 -12.83 0.17
CA LYS A 69 -7.99 -13.29 -1.11
C LYS A 69 -9.20 -12.44 -1.46
N ILE A 70 -8.98 -11.39 -2.23
CA ILE A 70 -10.08 -10.46 -2.50
C ILE A 70 -11.05 -11.12 -3.48
N LEU A 71 -10.63 -12.02 -4.38
CA LEU A 71 -11.38 -12.25 -5.62
C LEU A 71 -11.37 -13.67 -6.17
N GLU A 72 -12.30 -14.50 -5.70
CA GLU A 72 -12.96 -15.43 -6.63
C GLU A 72 -14.01 -14.63 -7.45
N GLY A 73 -13.67 -14.23 -8.67
CA GLY A 73 -14.68 -13.83 -9.67
C GLY A 73 -14.87 -12.35 -9.99
N LEU A 74 -13.92 -11.44 -9.71
CA LEU A 74 -13.95 -10.13 -10.40
C LEU A 74 -13.41 -10.26 -11.83
N PRO A 75 -13.92 -9.46 -12.77
CA PRO A 75 -13.38 -9.39 -14.13
C PRO A 75 -11.92 -8.90 -14.10
N GLU A 76 -11.16 -9.34 -15.10
CA GLU A 76 -9.72 -9.13 -15.41
C GLU A 76 -9.18 -7.67 -15.31
N LEU A 77 -10.04 -6.71 -14.95
CA LEU A 77 -9.83 -5.27 -14.92
C LEU A 77 -9.15 -4.74 -13.65
N TRP A 78 -8.84 -5.57 -12.65
CA TRP A 78 -8.14 -5.14 -11.43
C TRP A 78 -6.69 -4.65 -11.68
N THR A 79 -6.12 -4.99 -12.84
CA THR A 79 -4.84 -4.47 -13.36
C THR A 79 -4.91 -3.03 -13.85
N TYR A 80 -6.11 -2.48 -14.08
CA TYR A 80 -6.31 -1.05 -14.29
C TYR A 80 -6.56 -0.37 -12.94
N PRO A 81 -5.79 0.67 -12.57
CA PRO A 81 -5.98 1.36 -11.30
C PRO A 81 -7.33 2.07 -11.32
N ALA A 82 -8.37 1.40 -10.81
CA ALA A 82 -9.69 1.97 -10.51
C ALA A 82 -9.81 2.31 -9.02
N TRP A 83 -8.67 2.53 -8.34
CA TRP A 83 -8.66 2.98 -6.95
C TRP A 83 -9.18 4.42 -6.88
N VAL A 84 -10.46 4.55 -6.55
CA VAL A 84 -11.02 5.83 -6.10
C VAL A 84 -10.72 5.91 -4.62
N LEU A 85 -9.84 6.82 -4.22
CA LEU A 85 -9.73 7.20 -2.81
C LEU A 85 -11.05 7.92 -2.47
N PRO A 86 -11.89 7.40 -1.56
CA PRO A 86 -12.99 8.18 -1.04
C PRO A 86 -12.35 9.34 -0.27
N VAL A 87 -12.43 10.55 -0.82
CA VAL A 87 -12.28 11.75 -0.02
C VAL A 87 -13.59 11.90 0.72
N ASP A 88 -13.54 11.78 2.05
CA ASP A 88 -14.71 11.98 2.90
C ASP A 88 -15.42 13.28 2.48
N HIS A 89 -16.68 13.15 2.05
CA HIS A 89 -17.57 14.29 1.98
C HIS A 89 -17.96 14.65 3.42
N ILE A 90 -17.56 15.85 3.83
CA ILE A 90 -18.06 16.57 5.02
C ILE A 90 -19.58 16.59 5.01
#